data_AF-A0AAV4HHK1-F1
#
_entry.id   AF-A0AAV4HHK1-F1
#
_cell.length_a   1.000
_cell.length_b   1.000
_cell.length_c   1.000
_cell.angle_alpha   90.00
_cell.angle_beta   90.00
_cell.angle_gamma   90.00
#
_symmetry.space_group_name_H-M   'P 1'
#
loop_
_entity.id
_entity.type
_entity.pdbx_description
1 polymer ?
#
loop_
_entity_poly.entity_id
_entity_poly.type
_entity_poly.pdbx_seq_one_letter_code
_entity_poly.pdbx_strand_id
1 'polypeptide(L)'
;MSAAFDTINRETLLKILEDIVNEDEHRIIRFLLSNTIIDTKIIGATEKKPFFSNVGTSQGDSLSPVLFTIYLEHALKEVRPVLPKPSTPLEKVLPREIAYADNVDFVAFQDMDIEEEGKVLEKYNLQKNVDKTEFTNLSRGETN
;
A
#
# COMPACT_ATOMS: atom_id res chain seq x y z
N MET A 1 3.77 5.77 -1.58
CA MET A 1 3.38 5.84 -0.12
C MET A 1 4.62 6.20 0.72
N SER A 2 4.51 6.36 2.04
CA SER A 2 5.69 6.53 2.92
C SER A 2 6.09 5.18 3.55
N ALA A 3 7.36 4.79 3.40
CA ALA A 3 7.94 3.56 3.98
C ALA A 3 7.08 2.29 3.82
N ALA A 4 6.51 2.07 2.63
CA ALA A 4 5.37 1.18 2.42
C ALA A 4 5.55 -0.27 2.94
N PHE A 5 6.73 -0.86 2.76
CA PHE A 5 7.03 -2.20 3.28
C PHE A 5 7.09 -2.24 4.80
N ASP A 6 7.47 -1.15 5.45
CA ASP A 6 7.66 -1.06 6.90
C ASP A 6 6.35 -0.78 7.63
N THR A 7 5.27 -0.44 6.93
CA THR A 7 3.99 -0.10 7.54
C THR A 7 2.97 -1.24 7.55
N ILE A 8 3.22 -2.35 6.85
CA ILE A 8 2.28 -3.48 6.77
C ILE A 8 1.93 -4.01 8.17
N ASN A 9 0.65 -4.00 8.54
CA ASN A 9 0.20 -4.70 9.73
C ASN A 9 0.15 -6.21 9.45
N ARG A 10 1.04 -6.99 10.09
CA ARG A 10 1.16 -8.44 9.85
C ARG A 10 -0.07 -9.22 10.26
N GLU A 11 -0.75 -8.83 11.34
CA GLU A 11 -1.98 -9.50 11.76
C GLU A 11 -3.07 -9.34 10.70
N THR A 12 -3.24 -8.12 10.19
CA THR A 12 -4.18 -7.84 9.10
C THR A 12 -3.79 -8.58 7.83
N LEU A 13 -2.50 -8.57 7.45
CA LEU A 13 -2.01 -9.32 6.28
C LEU A 13 -2.31 -10.81 6.40
N LEU A 14 -2.04 -11.41 7.57
CA LEU A 14 -2.31 -12.84 7.77
C LEU A 14 -3.80 -13.14 7.67
N LYS A 15 -4.70 -12.29 8.19
CA LYS A 15 -6.14 -12.45 7.99
C LYS A 15 -6.54 -12.38 6.52
N ILE A 16 -6.00 -11.41 5.77
CA ILE A 16 -6.26 -11.27 4.32
C ILE A 16 -5.85 -12.53 3.55
N LEU A 17 -4.74 -13.17 3.96
CA LEU A 17 -4.21 -14.35 3.29
C LEU A 17 -5.02 -15.62 3.56
N GLU A 18 -5.84 -15.70 4.62
CA GLU A 18 -6.65 -16.89 4.96
C GLU A 18 -7.56 -17.33 3.79
N ASP A 19 -8.06 -16.36 3.01
CA ASP A 19 -8.94 -16.62 1.86
C ASP A 19 -8.18 -16.76 0.52
N ILE A 20 -6.86 -16.64 0.51
CA ILE A 20 -6.04 -16.57 -0.72
C ILE A 20 -5.13 -17.78 -0.88
N VAL A 21 -4.52 -18.23 0.22
CA VAL A 21 -3.53 -19.33 0.22
C VAL A 21 -4.07 -20.53 0.99
N ASN A 22 -3.48 -21.70 0.79
CA ASN A 22 -3.85 -22.87 1.61
C ASN A 22 -3.24 -22.80 3.02
N GLU A 23 -3.70 -23.66 3.93
CA GLU A 23 -3.27 -23.68 5.34
C GLU A 23 -1.75 -23.88 5.52
N ASP A 24 -1.12 -24.71 4.69
CA ASP A 24 0.32 -24.97 4.78
C ASP A 24 1.13 -23.73 4.36
N GLU A 25 0.74 -23.09 3.26
CA GLU A 25 1.29 -21.81 2.80
C GLU A 25 1.08 -20.72 3.86
N HIS A 26 -0.13 -20.61 4.41
CA HIS A 26 -0.45 -19.66 5.48
C HIS A 26 0.47 -19.82 6.68
N ARG A 27 0.67 -21.07 7.12
CA ARG A 27 1.54 -21.41 8.24
C ARG A 27 2.99 -21.07 7.97
N ILE A 28 3.49 -21.34 6.77
CA ILE A 28 4.86 -20.98 6.37
C ILE A 28 5.03 -19.45 6.35
N ILE A 29 4.12 -18.72 5.73
CA ILE A 29 4.17 -17.25 5.69
C ILE A 29 4.13 -16.68 7.11
N ARG A 30 3.23 -17.17 7.97
CA ARG A 30 3.15 -16.78 9.38
C ARG A 30 4.46 -17.05 10.12
N PHE A 31 5.08 -18.20 9.88
CA PHE A 31 6.36 -18.54 10.49
C PHE A 31 7.47 -17.60 10.03
N LEU A 32 7.57 -17.33 8.72
CA LEU A 32 8.55 -16.41 8.14
C LEU A 32 8.41 -14.98 8.66
N LEU A 33 7.17 -14.53 8.90
CA LEU A 33 6.87 -13.21 9.46
C LEU A 33 6.93 -13.16 10.99
N SER A 34 7.05 -14.30 11.68
CA SER A 34 7.12 -14.38 13.13
C SER A 34 8.53 -14.08 13.66
N ASN A 35 8.63 -13.66 14.92
CA ASN A 35 9.91 -13.48 15.62
C ASN A 35 10.93 -12.60 14.87
N THR A 36 10.47 -11.66 14.04
CA THR A 36 11.37 -10.73 13.36
C THR A 36 11.98 -9.78 14.38
N ILE A 37 13.28 -9.93 14.58
CA ILE A 37 14.10 -9.05 15.42
C ILE A 37 14.80 -8.05 14.49
N ILE A 38 14.57 -6.77 14.73
CA ILE A 38 15.29 -5.70 14.04
C ILE A 38 16.51 -5.34 14.89
N ASP A 39 17.70 -5.64 14.37
CA ASP A 39 18.98 -5.21 14.95
C ASP A 39 19.52 -3.99 14.18
N THR A 40 19.31 -2.81 14.72
CA THR A 40 19.74 -1.56 14.08
C THR A 40 21.23 -1.31 14.33
N LYS A 41 21.98 -1.14 13.25
CA LYS A 41 23.38 -0.69 13.32
C LYS A 41 23.43 0.84 13.28
N ILE A 42 23.60 1.46 14.44
CA ILE A 42 23.77 2.92 14.54
C ILE A 42 25.26 3.25 14.59
N ILE A 43 25.75 4.06 13.64
CA ILE A 43 27.16 4.48 13.60
C ILE A 43 27.46 5.33 14.85
N GLY A 44 28.47 4.93 15.62
CA GLY A 44 28.87 5.60 16.86
C GLY A 44 28.14 5.13 18.12
N ALA A 45 27.16 4.23 18.01
CA ALA A 45 26.56 3.58 19.17
C ALA A 45 27.45 2.43 19.68
N THR A 46 27.67 2.40 21.00
CA THR A 46 28.43 1.35 21.69
C THR A 46 27.59 0.11 22.01
N GLU A 47 26.26 0.26 22.08
CA GLU A 47 25.33 -0.82 22.41
C GLU A 47 24.33 -1.07 21.29
N LYS A 48 24.11 -2.35 20.99
CA LYS A 48 22.99 -2.79 20.15
C LYS A 48 21.76 -3.02 21.02
N LYS A 49 20.62 -2.50 20.60
CA LYS A 49 19.31 -2.72 21.26
C LYS A 49 18.33 -3.31 20.25
N PRO A 50 18.42 -4.63 19.99
CA PRO A 50 17.46 -5.29 19.12
C PRO A 50 16.06 -5.24 19.72
N PHE A 51 15.05 -5.13 18.87
CA PHE A 51 13.65 -5.17 19.29
C PHE A 51 12.82 -6.04 18.35
N PHE A 52 11.73 -6.59 18.87
CA PHE A 52 10.76 -7.33 18.07
C PHE A 52 9.88 -6.35 17.30
N SER A 53 9.67 -6.61 16.01
CA SER A 53 8.67 -5.90 15.22
C SER A 53 7.57 -6.86 14.79
N ASN A 54 6.32 -6.41 14.92
CA ASN A 54 5.14 -7.03 14.33
C ASN A 54 4.56 -6.21 13.16
N VAL A 55 5.29 -5.18 12.72
CA VAL A 55 4.92 -4.33 11.60
C VAL A 55 6.00 -4.43 10.53
N GLY A 56 5.55 -4.38 9.29
CA GLY A 56 6.36 -4.39 8.10
C GLY A 56 6.80 -5.77 7.64
N THR A 57 7.40 -5.82 6.46
CA THR A 57 8.01 -7.01 5.86
C THR A 57 9.49 -6.71 5.56
N SER A 58 10.32 -7.74 5.46
CA SER A 58 11.76 -7.54 5.28
C SER A 58 12.07 -7.06 3.86
N GLN A 59 12.55 -5.83 3.72
CA GLN A 59 13.01 -5.34 2.41
C GLN A 59 14.20 -6.18 1.91
N GLY A 60 14.16 -6.56 0.64
CA GLY A 60 15.16 -7.44 0.01
C GLY A 60 14.83 -8.94 0.07
N ASP A 61 13.76 -9.33 0.78
CA ASP A 61 13.16 -10.66 0.66
C ASP A 61 12.25 -10.75 -0.58
N SER A 62 12.27 -11.89 -1.27
CA SER A 62 11.51 -12.10 -2.51
C SER A 62 10.00 -12.21 -2.30
N LEU A 63 9.56 -12.62 -1.11
CA LEU A 63 8.14 -12.76 -0.79
C LEU A 63 7.51 -11.41 -0.42
N SER A 64 8.29 -10.52 0.19
CA SER A 64 7.83 -9.21 0.67
C SER A 64 7.12 -8.33 -0.38
N PRO A 65 7.62 -8.19 -1.63
CA PRO A 65 6.89 -7.49 -2.71
C PRO A 65 5.50 -8.06 -2.98
N VAL A 66 5.37 -9.40 -3.02
CA VAL A 66 4.10 -10.08 -3.29
C VAL A 66 3.12 -9.84 -2.15
N LEU A 67 3.58 -9.96 -0.91
CA LEU A 67 2.76 -9.69 0.28
C LEU A 67 2.29 -8.24 0.32
N PHE A 68 3.16 -7.29 -0.02
CA PHE A 68 2.78 -5.88 -0.09
C PHE A 68 1.73 -5.64 -1.19
N THR A 69 1.87 -6.21 -2.37
CA THR A 69 0.87 -6.07 -3.45
C THR A 69 -0.49 -6.61 -3.03
N ILE A 70 -0.55 -7.78 -2.38
CA ILE A 70 -1.80 -8.35 -1.86
C ILE A 70 -2.44 -7.43 -0.82
N TYR A 71 -1.62 -6.93 0.11
CA TYR A 71 -2.06 -6.03 1.17
C TYR A 71 -2.62 -4.72 0.61
N LEU A 72 -1.89 -4.11 -0.32
CA LEU A 72 -2.28 -2.87 -0.99
C LEU A 72 -3.57 -3.05 -1.79
N GLU A 73 -3.69 -4.11 -2.59
CA GLU A 73 -4.92 -4.41 -3.33
C GLU A 73 -6.12 -4.56 -2.41
N HIS A 74 -5.95 -5.20 -1.25
CA HIS A 74 -7.03 -5.30 -0.26
C HIS A 74 -7.48 -3.93 0.25
N ALA A 75 -6.55 -3.03 0.56
CA ALA A 75 -6.88 -1.67 0.96
C ALA A 75 -7.55 -0.88 -0.21
N LEU A 76 -7.06 -1.04 -1.44
CA LEU A 76 -7.61 -0.36 -2.62
C LEU A 76 -9.04 -0.81 -2.95
N LYS A 77 -9.42 -2.05 -2.64
CA LYS A 77 -10.82 -2.50 -2.73
C LYS A 77 -11.76 -1.67 -1.85
N GLU A 78 -11.30 -1.18 -0.70
CA GLU A 78 -12.07 -0.26 0.15
C GLU A 78 -11.98 1.20 -0.28
N VAL A 79 -10.93 1.59 -1.00
CA VAL A 79 -10.81 2.93 -1.57
C VAL A 79 -11.77 3.13 -2.75
N ARG A 80 -11.87 2.16 -3.66
CA ARG A 80 -12.67 2.28 -4.90
C ARG A 80 -14.14 2.74 -4.70
N PRO A 81 -14.86 2.32 -3.64
CA PRO A 81 -16.20 2.83 -3.33
C PRO A 81 -16.28 4.30 -2.93
N VAL A 82 -15.23 4.87 -2.33
CA VAL A 82 -15.20 6.28 -1.90
C VAL A 82 -14.77 7.23 -3.02
N LEU A 83 -14.14 6.70 -4.07
CA LEU A 83 -13.75 7.49 -5.25
C LEU A 83 -14.98 7.95 -6.08
N PRO A 84 -14.95 9.15 -6.68
CA PRO A 84 -16.02 9.67 -7.53
C PRO A 84 -16.42 8.70 -8.65
N LYS A 85 -17.70 8.31 -8.69
CA LYS A 85 -18.19 7.32 -9.66
C LYS A 85 -18.21 7.88 -11.08
N PRO A 86 -17.91 7.05 -12.10
CA PRO A 86 -17.96 7.47 -13.48
C PRO A 86 -19.41 7.79 -13.89
N SER A 87 -19.60 9.00 -14.39
CA SER A 87 -20.87 9.59 -14.80
C SER A 87 -21.06 9.60 -16.32
N THR A 88 -19.97 9.63 -17.10
CA THR A 88 -19.99 9.67 -18.57
C THR A 88 -19.60 8.33 -19.21
N PRO A 89 -19.98 8.06 -20.48
CA PRO A 89 -19.52 6.86 -21.20
C PRO A 89 -17.99 6.76 -21.31
N LEU A 90 -17.30 7.90 -21.45
CA LEU A 90 -15.85 7.96 -21.53
C LEU A 90 -15.20 7.62 -20.18
N GLU A 91 -15.73 8.15 -19.07
CA GLU A 91 -15.27 7.83 -17.71
C GLU A 91 -15.40 6.34 -17.37
N LYS A 92 -16.38 5.64 -17.97
CA LYS A 92 -16.60 4.22 -17.73
C LYS A 92 -15.57 3.31 -18.41
N VAL A 93 -14.89 3.79 -19.44
CA VAL A 93 -13.90 2.99 -20.20
C VAL A 93 -12.45 3.33 -19.87
N LEU A 94 -12.23 4.40 -19.10
CA LEU A 94 -10.89 4.80 -18.68
C LEU A 94 -10.48 4.11 -17.36
N PRO A 95 -9.19 3.80 -17.19
CA PRO A 95 -8.68 3.33 -15.91
C PRO A 95 -8.88 4.44 -14.87
N ARG A 96 -9.50 4.11 -13.74
CA ARG A 96 -9.72 5.04 -12.61
C ARG A 96 -8.58 5.01 -11.59
N GLU A 97 -7.72 4.01 -11.70
CA GLU A 97 -6.64 3.69 -10.78
C GLU A 97 -5.48 3.13 -11.62
N ILE A 98 -4.28 3.64 -11.41
CA ILE A 98 -3.04 3.15 -12.00
C ILE A 98 -2.08 2.93 -10.83
N ALA A 99 -1.59 1.70 -10.66
CA ALA A 99 -0.73 1.36 -9.54
C ALA A 99 0.55 0.67 -10.01
N TYR A 100 1.68 1.09 -9.45
CA TYR A 100 2.97 0.44 -9.62
C TYR A 100 3.75 0.46 -8.29
N ALA A 101 4.00 -0.74 -7.75
CA ALA A 101 4.57 -0.91 -6.41
C ALA A 101 3.78 -0.08 -5.38
N ASP A 102 4.39 0.92 -4.74
CA ASP A 102 3.76 1.78 -3.73
C ASP A 102 3.21 3.11 -4.28
N ASN A 103 3.35 3.35 -5.59
CA ASN A 103 2.75 4.50 -6.26
C ASN A 103 1.36 4.10 -6.77
N VAL A 104 0.36 4.89 -6.40
CA VAL A 104 -1.02 4.73 -6.82
C VAL A 104 -1.54 6.09 -7.26
N ASP A 105 -1.99 6.16 -8.50
CA ASP A 105 -2.59 7.35 -9.11
C ASP A 105 -4.09 7.11 -9.34
N PHE A 106 -4.90 8.07 -8.92
CA PHE A 106 -6.34 8.06 -9.18
C PHE A 106 -6.68 9.05 -10.30
N VAL A 107 -7.49 8.59 -11.25
CA VAL A 107 -7.82 9.35 -12.46
C VAL A 107 -9.30 9.71 -12.47
N ALA A 108 -9.60 11.00 -12.63
CA ALA A 108 -10.96 11.53 -12.76
C ALA A 108 -11.02 12.73 -13.71
N PHE A 109 -12.21 13.06 -14.18
CA PHE A 109 -12.49 14.22 -15.05
C PHE A 109 -12.85 15.50 -14.28
N GLN A 110 -13.10 15.36 -12.99
CA GLN A 110 -13.41 16.44 -12.07
C GLN A 110 -12.43 16.36 -10.92
N ASP A 111 -12.23 17.49 -10.24
CA ASP A 111 -11.40 17.55 -9.04
C ASP A 111 -11.85 16.48 -8.04
N MET A 112 -10.90 15.66 -7.62
CA MET A 112 -11.13 14.59 -6.68
C MET A 112 -10.74 15.05 -5.29
N ASP A 113 -11.68 15.02 -4.36
CA ASP A 113 -11.34 15.07 -2.94
C ASP A 113 -10.74 13.72 -2.53
N ILE A 114 -9.44 13.72 -2.29
CA ILE A 114 -8.67 12.52 -1.93
C ILE A 114 -8.45 12.40 -0.42
N GLU A 115 -9.16 13.18 0.40
CA GLU A 115 -9.05 13.06 1.86
C GLU A 115 -9.66 11.73 2.35
N GLU A 116 -10.79 11.30 1.77
CA GLU A 116 -11.48 10.07 2.14
C GLU A 116 -10.68 8.81 1.77
N GLU A 117 -9.95 8.85 0.66
CA GLU A 117 -9.02 7.78 0.27
C GLU A 117 -7.91 7.61 1.31
N GLY A 118 -7.28 8.71 1.73
CA GLY A 118 -6.26 8.70 2.77
C GLY A 118 -6.76 8.08 4.08
N LYS A 119 -7.98 8.44 4.52
CA LYS A 119 -8.62 7.86 5.71
C LYS A 119 -8.82 6.35 5.60
N VAL A 120 -9.14 5.85 4.40
CA VAL A 120 -9.27 4.41 4.17
C VAL A 120 -7.90 3.73 4.27
N LEU A 121 -6.88 4.27 3.59
CA LEU A 121 -5.51 3.72 3.63
C LEU A 121 -4.91 3.71 5.04
N GLU A 122 -5.19 4.74 5.85
CA GLU A 122 -4.74 4.84 7.24
C GLU A 122 -5.25 3.70 8.12
N LYS A 123 -6.44 3.13 7.85
CA LYS A 123 -6.94 1.93 8.56
C LYS A 123 -6.03 0.72 8.37
N TYR A 124 -5.33 0.68 7.25
CA TYR A 124 -4.35 -0.33 6.88
C TYR A 124 -2.91 0.08 7.24
N ASN A 125 -2.74 1.14 8.02
CA ASN A 125 -1.43 1.74 8.34
C ASN A 125 -0.66 2.15 7.06
N LEU A 126 -1.32 2.34 5.93
CA LEU A 126 -0.71 2.82 4.69
C LEU A 126 -0.77 4.35 4.70
N GLN A 127 0.40 4.99 4.86
CA GLN A 127 0.48 6.43 4.96
C GLN A 127 0.84 7.07 3.62
N LYS A 128 0.04 8.05 3.23
CA LYS A 128 0.33 8.90 2.09
C LYS A 128 1.58 9.74 2.35
N ASN A 129 2.43 9.86 1.34
CA ASN A 129 3.54 10.80 1.38
C ASN A 129 3.08 12.13 0.78
N VAL A 130 2.68 13.07 1.65
CA VAL A 130 2.12 14.36 1.23
C VAL A 130 3.12 15.16 0.39
N ASP A 131 4.40 15.15 0.76
CA ASP A 131 5.46 15.90 0.07
C ASP A 131 5.71 15.40 -1.36
N LYS A 132 5.38 14.13 -1.64
CA LYS A 132 5.52 13.51 -2.96
C LYS A 132 4.20 13.37 -3.72
N THR A 133 3.07 13.70 -3.11
CA THR A 133 1.78 13.58 -3.80
C THR A 133 1.55 14.80 -4.67
N GLU A 134 1.26 14.57 -5.94
CA GLU A 134 1.01 15.62 -6.92
C GLU A 134 -0.43 15.56 -7.43
N PHE A 135 -0.97 16.72 -7.76
CA PHE A 135 -2.25 16.85 -8.46
C PHE A 135 -1.97 17.37 -9.86
N THR A 136 -2.25 16.56 -10.88
CA THR A 136 -1.97 16.89 -12.29
C THR A 136 -3.27 17.02 -13.08
N ASN A 137 -3.49 18.20 -13.64
CA ASN A 137 -4.59 18.45 -14.56
C ASN A 137 -4.14 18.24 -16.01
N LEU A 138 -4.76 17.29 -16.69
CA LEU A 138 -4.52 17.02 -18.11
C LEU A 138 -5.58 17.72 -18.96
N SER A 139 -5.14 18.55 -19.89
CA SER A 139 -6.01 19.18 -20.89
C SER A 139 -5.47 18.87 -22.30
N ARG A 140 -6.38 18.87 -23.29
CA ARG A 140 -5.96 18.75 -24.68
C ARG A 140 -5.19 20.02 -25.05
N GLY A 141 -3.95 19.88 -25.49
CA GLY A 141 -3.18 21.00 -26.02
C GLY A 141 -3.89 21.65 -27.20
N GLU A 142 -3.85 22.98 -27.29
CA GLU A 142 -4.35 23.69 -28.47
C GLU A 142 -3.54 23.24 -29.69
N THR A 143 -4.22 22.55 -30.61
CA THR A 143 -3.70 22.29 -31.94
C THR A 143 -3.79 23.58 -32.73
N ASN A 144 -2.65 24.23 -32.97
CA ASN A 144 -2.51 25.29 -33.98
C ASN A 144 -2.99 24.82 -35.36
#